data_AF-A0A2L0F4L2-F1
#
_entry.id   AF-A0A2L0F4L2-F1
#
_cell.length_a   1.000
_cell.length_b   1.000
_cell.length_c   1.000
_cell.angle_alpha   90.00
_cell.angle_beta   90.00
_cell.angle_gamma   90.00
#
_symmetry.space_group_name_H-M   'P 1'
#
loop_
_entity.id
_entity.type
_entity.pdbx_description
1 polymer ?
#
loop_
_entity_poly.entity_id
_entity_poly.type
_entity_poly.pdbx_seq_one_letter_code
_entity_poly.pdbx_strand_id
1 'polypeptide(L)'
;MHPVALTTGVFQLVAGAALGYLTVSLAESFLHRNALHASGKTRRAAQKLGAAGRPLLRAYTSHTVVHHGKTYRESHVQQFKSREDQERLDRWIVETQGSRRIIQEKYGVSLAGLGILAFAAPVLPFFAAYVFFLSPPALVGALVALVIYPLSSLVLHPYLHMPRAEAMARASAPMRWLLDTRYVRFISRHHYLHHRYMHCNYNLLWLGDVLLRRHRRPSDKDVEEMRSLGMIC
;
A
#
# COMPACT_ATOMS: atom_id res chain seq x y z
N MET A 1 -30.02 -1.81 -29.90
CA MET A 1 -28.56 -2.02 -29.79
C MET A 1 -28.26 -3.46 -30.16
N HIS A 2 -27.34 -3.73 -31.10
CA HIS A 2 -27.00 -5.09 -31.50
C HIS A 2 -26.25 -5.84 -30.36
N PRO A 3 -26.60 -7.10 -30.06
CA PRO A 3 -25.98 -7.87 -28.98
C PRO A 3 -24.45 -8.02 -29.11
N VAL A 4 -23.92 -8.01 -30.34
CA VAL A 4 -22.46 -8.04 -30.64
C VAL A 4 -21.71 -6.80 -30.13
N ALA A 5 -22.36 -5.63 -30.11
CA ALA A 5 -21.75 -4.40 -29.61
C ALA A 5 -21.63 -4.41 -28.07
N LEU A 6 -22.62 -5.00 -27.39
CA LEU A 6 -22.61 -5.13 -25.93
C LEU A 6 -21.53 -6.11 -25.44
N THR A 7 -21.38 -7.26 -26.10
CA THR A 7 -20.34 -8.26 -25.75
C THR A 7 -18.94 -7.71 -25.95
N THR A 8 -18.73 -6.91 -27.00
CA THR A 8 -17.44 -6.26 -27.28
C THR A 8 -17.09 -5.22 -26.21
N GLY A 9 -18.06 -4.42 -25.77
CA GLY A 9 -17.85 -3.39 -24.73
C GLY A 9 -17.49 -3.98 -23.37
N VAL A 10 -18.16 -5.06 -22.94
CA VAL A 10 -17.83 -5.74 -21.67
C VAL A 10 -16.44 -6.34 -21.70
N PHE A 11 -16.06 -7.00 -22.80
CA PHE A 11 -14.71 -7.55 -22.94
C PHE A 11 -13.64 -6.45 -22.87
N GLN A 12 -13.85 -5.32 -23.56
CA GLN A 12 -12.96 -4.17 -23.50
C GLN A 12 -12.83 -3.62 -22.07
N LEU A 13 -13.94 -3.50 -21.34
CA LEU A 13 -13.93 -3.04 -19.95
C LEU A 13 -13.11 -3.98 -19.05
N VAL A 14 -13.31 -5.30 -19.16
CA VAL A 14 -12.56 -6.29 -18.38
C VAL A 14 -11.07 -6.27 -18.75
N ALA A 15 -10.74 -6.20 -20.04
CA ALA A 15 -9.35 -6.11 -20.50
C ALA A 15 -8.67 -4.84 -19.98
N GLY A 16 -9.38 -3.71 -20.02
CA GLY A 16 -8.95 -2.45 -19.42
C GLY A 16 -8.68 -2.57 -17.93
N ALA A 17 -9.61 -3.15 -17.18
CA ALA A 17 -9.46 -3.36 -15.74
C ALA A 17 -8.26 -4.25 -15.40
N ALA A 18 -8.05 -5.34 -16.14
CA ALA A 18 -6.89 -6.21 -15.98
C ALA A 18 -5.58 -5.47 -16.26
N LEU A 19 -5.51 -4.67 -17.34
CA LEU A 19 -4.35 -3.87 -17.68
C LEU A 19 -4.05 -2.80 -16.62
N GLY A 20 -5.09 -2.06 -16.19
CA GLY A 20 -4.96 -1.07 -15.12
C GLY A 20 -4.46 -1.70 -13.81
N TYR A 21 -5.03 -2.85 -13.43
CA TYR A 21 -4.63 -3.61 -12.23
C TYR A 21 -3.17 -4.05 -12.31
N LEU A 22 -2.74 -4.60 -13.44
CA LEU A 22 -1.35 -5.00 -13.66
C LEU A 22 -0.40 -3.81 -13.50
N THR A 23 -0.74 -2.65 -14.07
CA THR A 23 0.07 -1.43 -14.01
C THR A 23 0.24 -0.92 -12.59
N VAL A 24 -0.86 -0.76 -11.84
CA VAL A 24 -0.77 -0.29 -10.45
C VAL A 24 -0.06 -1.30 -9.55
N SER A 25 -0.26 -2.61 -9.77
CA SER A 25 0.39 -3.67 -9.00
C SER A 25 1.91 -3.69 -9.24
N LEU A 26 2.36 -3.62 -10.49
CA LEU A 26 3.79 -3.52 -10.83
C LEU A 26 4.41 -2.25 -10.28
N ALA A 27 3.73 -1.11 -10.44
CA ALA A 27 4.21 0.17 -9.95
C ALA A 27 4.30 0.19 -8.42
N GLU A 28 3.30 -0.32 -7.71
CA GLU A 28 3.32 -0.43 -6.26
C GLU A 28 4.53 -1.25 -5.79
N SER A 29 4.75 -2.45 -6.31
CA SER A 29 5.89 -3.30 -5.94
C SER A 29 7.23 -2.58 -6.20
N PHE A 30 7.37 -1.95 -7.37
CA PHE A 30 8.59 -1.23 -7.73
C PHE A 30 8.83 0.01 -6.86
N LEU A 31 7.83 0.86 -6.68
CA LEU A 31 7.95 2.13 -5.95
C LEU A 31 8.09 1.89 -4.45
N HIS A 32 7.36 0.93 -3.91
CA HIS A 32 7.48 0.55 -2.51
C HIS A 32 8.92 0.08 -2.22
N ARG A 33 9.49 -0.79 -3.05
CA ARG A 33 10.89 -1.21 -2.91
C ARG A 33 11.88 -0.05 -3.05
N ASN A 34 11.74 0.79 -4.08
CA ASN A 34 12.80 1.74 -4.46
C ASN A 34 12.65 3.13 -3.81
N ALA A 35 11.44 3.53 -3.44
CA ALA A 35 11.16 4.80 -2.79
C ALA A 35 10.87 4.63 -1.29
N LEU A 36 9.95 3.74 -0.91
CA LEU A 36 9.59 3.57 0.50
C LEU A 36 10.66 2.80 1.29
N HIS A 37 11.30 1.79 0.69
CA HIS A 37 12.48 1.08 1.22
C HIS A 37 13.78 1.47 0.51
N ALA A 38 13.89 2.76 0.15
CA ALA A 38 15.03 3.29 -0.59
C ALA A 38 16.40 2.89 0.01
N SER A 39 17.24 2.30 -0.84
CA SER A 39 18.62 1.91 -0.49
C SER A 39 19.47 3.12 -0.07
N GLY A 40 20.58 2.88 0.64
CA GLY A 40 21.51 3.94 1.00
C GLY A 40 22.04 4.73 -0.21
N LYS A 41 22.24 4.07 -1.36
CA LYS A 41 22.64 4.74 -2.62
C LYS A 41 21.53 5.67 -3.13
N THR A 42 20.29 5.18 -3.16
CA THR A 42 19.11 5.95 -3.59
C THR A 42 18.89 7.16 -2.68
N ARG A 43 19.01 6.99 -1.36
CA ARG A 43 18.86 8.10 -0.41
C ARG A 43 19.94 9.16 -0.58
N ARG A 44 21.21 8.77 -0.77
CA ARG A 44 22.30 9.73 -1.05
C ARG A 44 22.06 10.47 -2.36
N ALA A 45 21.58 9.80 -3.40
CA ALA A 45 21.23 10.46 -4.66
C ALA A 45 20.08 11.47 -4.45
N ALA A 46 19.04 11.10 -3.72
CA ALA A 46 17.93 12.01 -3.40
C ALA A 46 18.39 13.22 -2.56
N GLN A 47 19.32 13.04 -1.63
CA GLN A 47 19.91 14.16 -0.88
C GLN A 47 20.64 15.15 -1.81
N LYS A 48 21.40 14.66 -2.78
CA LYS A 48 22.09 15.50 -3.78
C LYS A 48 21.13 16.29 -4.68
N LEU A 49 19.92 15.77 -4.92
CA LEU A 49 18.87 16.44 -5.69
C LEU A 49 18.16 17.56 -4.91
N GLY A 50 18.51 17.80 -3.64
CA GLY A 50 17.95 18.89 -2.85
C GLY A 50 16.42 18.81 -2.75
N ALA A 51 15.73 19.88 -3.15
CA ALA A 51 14.28 19.97 -3.08
C ALA A 51 13.56 18.85 -3.87
N ALA A 52 14.09 18.46 -5.03
CA ALA A 52 13.49 17.44 -5.89
C ALA A 52 13.55 16.03 -5.27
N GLY A 53 14.55 15.75 -4.41
CA GLY A 53 14.66 14.47 -3.71
C GLY A 53 13.87 14.39 -2.40
N ARG A 54 13.35 15.52 -1.89
CA ARG A 54 12.60 15.56 -0.61
C ARG A 54 11.39 14.63 -0.58
N PRO A 55 10.55 14.51 -1.63
CA PRO A 55 9.41 13.58 -1.59
C PRO A 55 9.84 12.14 -1.34
N LEU A 56 10.90 11.67 -2.00
CA LEU A 56 11.43 10.32 -1.80
C LEU A 56 11.95 10.13 -0.37
N LEU A 57 12.76 11.08 0.13
CA LEU A 57 13.29 10.99 1.50
C LEU A 57 12.18 11.00 2.55
N ARG A 58 11.13 11.81 2.36
CA ARG A 58 9.95 11.83 3.24
C ARG A 58 9.19 10.51 3.18
N ALA A 59 8.98 9.97 1.99
CA ALA A 59 8.31 8.69 1.82
C ALA A 59 9.09 7.55 2.50
N TYR A 60 10.41 7.52 2.34
CA TYR A 60 11.30 6.61 3.06
C TYR A 60 11.22 6.78 4.59
N THR A 61 11.30 8.02 5.09
CA THR A 61 11.25 8.27 6.54
C THR A 61 9.90 7.88 7.13
N SER A 62 8.80 8.30 6.50
CA SER A 62 7.45 7.97 6.96
C SER A 62 7.21 6.46 6.98
N HIS A 63 7.65 5.75 5.93
CA HIS A 63 7.38 4.32 5.81
C HIS A 63 8.45 3.43 6.46
N THR A 64 9.71 3.46 6.03
CA THR A 64 10.73 2.57 6.60
C THR A 64 11.07 2.93 8.05
N VAL A 65 11.30 4.22 8.33
CA VAL A 65 11.82 4.63 9.64
C VAL A 65 10.71 4.70 10.68
N VAL A 66 9.58 5.32 10.33
CA VAL A 66 8.47 5.55 11.28
C VAL A 66 7.54 4.34 11.33
N HIS A 67 6.88 3.99 10.22
CA HIS A 67 5.91 2.89 10.17
C HIS A 67 6.54 1.55 10.60
N HIS A 68 7.58 1.09 9.91
CA HIS A 68 8.24 -0.18 10.24
C HIS A 68 9.17 -0.10 11.44
N GLY A 69 10.00 0.95 11.54
CA GLY A 69 11.08 1.00 12.52
C GLY A 69 10.69 1.49 13.91
N LYS A 70 9.68 2.37 14.03
CA LYS A 70 9.36 3.06 15.29
C LYS A 70 7.98 2.76 15.84
N THR A 71 7.00 2.45 14.98
CA THR A 71 5.63 2.15 15.45
C THR A 71 5.41 0.65 15.69
N TYR A 72 5.43 -0.19 14.67
CA TYR A 72 5.17 -1.63 14.80
C TYR A 72 6.38 -2.46 15.26
N ARG A 73 7.14 -1.95 16.23
CA ARG A 73 8.41 -2.56 16.67
C ARG A 73 8.20 -3.87 17.45
N GLU A 74 7.17 -3.94 18.28
CA GLU A 74 6.91 -5.12 19.12
C GLU A 74 6.09 -6.18 18.39
N SER A 75 5.08 -5.75 17.64
CA SER A 75 4.28 -6.64 16.82
C SER A 75 3.65 -5.90 15.65
N HIS A 76 3.26 -6.67 14.63
CA HIS A 76 2.57 -6.16 13.44
C HIS A 76 1.23 -5.47 13.74
N VAL A 77 0.58 -5.82 14.86
CA VAL A 77 -0.76 -5.33 15.22
C VAL A 77 -0.75 -4.28 16.34
N GLN A 78 0.39 -4.07 17.00
CA GLN A 78 0.53 -3.07 18.07
C GLN A 78 1.39 -1.91 17.59
N GLN A 79 0.76 -0.76 17.36
CA GLN A 79 1.42 0.44 16.83
C GLN A 79 2.32 1.14 17.86
N PHE A 80 2.02 1.05 19.15
CA PHE A 80 2.81 1.65 20.23
C PHE A 80 2.74 0.77 21.48
N LYS A 81 3.83 0.72 22.26
CA LYS A 81 3.80 0.02 23.56
C LYS A 81 3.01 0.78 24.61
N SER A 82 3.11 2.10 24.57
CA SER A 82 2.50 3.01 25.53
C SER A 82 2.23 4.36 24.86
N ARG A 83 1.41 5.17 25.52
CA ARG A 83 1.17 6.55 25.12
C ARG A 83 2.43 7.41 25.20
N GLU A 84 3.30 7.16 26.17
CA GLU A 84 4.58 7.86 26.31
C GLU A 84 5.50 7.59 25.10
N ASP A 85 5.52 6.35 24.60
CA ASP A 85 6.27 5.99 23.39
C ASP A 85 5.75 6.74 22.16
N GLN A 86 4.43 6.89 22.03
CA GLN A 86 3.80 7.67 20.97
C GLN A 86 4.17 9.17 21.08
N GLU A 87 4.03 9.77 22.26
CA GLU A 87 4.34 11.19 22.47
C GLU A 87 5.83 11.49 22.25
N ARG A 88 6.72 10.56 22.62
CA ARG A 88 8.15 10.66 22.33
C ARG A 88 8.42 10.62 20.83
N LEU A 89 7.73 9.77 20.07
CA LEU A 89 7.83 9.75 18.61
C LEU A 89 7.28 11.03 17.98
N ASP A 90 6.16 11.55 18.46
CA ASP A 90 5.56 12.79 17.97
C ASP A 90 6.52 13.96 18.08
N ARG A 91 7.16 14.13 19.25
CA ARG A 91 8.21 15.13 19.46
C ARG A 91 9.35 14.96 18.46
N TRP A 92 9.87 13.74 18.32
CA TRP A 92 10.95 13.44 17.38
C TRP A 92 10.57 13.75 15.92
N ILE A 93 9.33 13.45 15.50
CA ILE A 93 8.85 13.76 14.15
C ILE A 93 8.83 15.28 13.93
N VAL A 94 8.29 16.05 14.88
CA VAL A 94 8.21 17.51 14.77
C VAL A 94 9.60 18.13 14.73
N GLU A 95 10.49 17.71 15.62
CA GLU A 95 11.85 18.23 15.75
C GLU A 95 12.73 17.88 14.52
N THR A 96 12.62 16.67 13.99
CA THR A 96 13.52 16.21 12.91
C THR A 96 12.97 16.39 11.50
N GLN A 97 11.65 16.29 11.30
CA GLN A 97 11.03 16.38 9.99
C GLN A 97 10.40 17.75 9.72
N GLY A 98 10.23 18.58 10.76
CA GLY A 98 9.62 19.91 10.66
C GLY A 98 8.17 19.88 10.17
N SER A 99 7.48 18.75 10.31
CA SER A 99 6.11 18.58 9.82
C SER A 99 5.32 17.56 10.62
N ARG A 100 4.10 17.93 11.02
CA ARG A 100 3.13 17.02 11.66
C ARG A 100 2.42 16.08 10.69
N ARG A 101 2.76 16.13 9.40
CA ARG A 101 2.07 15.36 8.36
C ARG A 101 2.15 13.85 8.60
N ILE A 102 3.30 13.34 9.04
CA ILE A 102 3.46 11.90 9.34
C ILE A 102 2.51 11.47 10.47
N ILE A 103 2.28 12.33 11.46
CA ILE A 103 1.33 12.09 12.57
C ILE A 103 -0.12 12.08 12.02
N GLN A 104 -0.46 13.05 11.16
CA GLN A 104 -1.78 13.11 10.49
C GLN A 104 -2.05 11.90 9.59
N GLU A 105 -1.01 11.37 8.95
CA GLU A 105 -1.00 10.14 8.15
C GLU A 105 -0.91 8.86 9.02
N LYS A 106 -1.18 8.98 10.33
CA LYS A 106 -1.15 7.88 11.30
C LYS A 106 0.15 7.09 11.24
N TYR A 107 1.28 7.81 11.19
CA TYR A 107 2.63 7.26 11.18
C TYR A 107 2.94 6.38 9.97
N GLY A 108 2.35 6.70 8.81
CA GLY A 108 2.57 5.97 7.55
C GLY A 108 1.60 4.81 7.33
N VAL A 109 0.65 4.59 8.24
CA VAL A 109 -0.43 3.60 8.11
C VAL A 109 -1.48 4.02 7.09
N SER A 110 -1.72 5.32 6.93
CA SER A 110 -2.76 5.85 6.05
C SER A 110 -2.22 6.99 5.20
N LEU A 111 -2.88 7.26 4.08
CA LEU A 111 -2.67 8.47 3.31
C LEU A 111 -3.59 9.58 3.84
N ALA A 112 -3.19 10.85 3.71
CA ALA A 112 -4.04 12.00 4.03
C ALA A 112 -3.79 13.16 3.05
N GLY A 113 -4.86 13.85 2.64
CA GLY A 113 -4.79 15.04 1.78
C GLY A 113 -3.93 14.83 0.52
N LEU A 114 -2.91 15.67 0.34
CA LEU A 114 -1.96 15.60 -0.79
C LEU A 114 -1.13 14.31 -0.85
N GLY A 115 -1.13 13.49 0.21
CA GLY A 115 -0.47 12.17 0.20
C GLY A 115 -1.09 11.18 -0.78
N ILE A 116 -2.39 11.28 -1.02
CA ILE A 116 -3.09 10.45 -2.00
C ILE A 116 -2.57 10.76 -3.41
N LEU A 117 -2.47 12.04 -3.75
CA LEU A 117 -1.96 12.47 -5.06
C LEU A 117 -0.49 12.10 -5.24
N ALA A 118 0.34 12.30 -4.21
CA ALA A 118 1.75 11.92 -4.27
C ALA A 118 1.95 10.41 -4.44
N PHE A 119 1.07 9.59 -3.86
CA PHE A 119 1.08 8.14 -3.99
C PHE A 119 0.66 7.66 -5.39
N ALA A 120 -0.33 8.31 -6.00
CA ALA A 120 -0.82 7.98 -7.34
C ALA A 120 0.02 8.62 -8.48
N ALA A 121 0.69 9.75 -8.23
CA ALA A 121 1.39 10.52 -9.25
C ALA A 121 2.35 9.69 -10.13
N PRO A 122 3.15 8.75 -9.58
CA PRO A 122 4.04 7.93 -10.40
C PRO A 122 3.35 7.03 -11.44
N VAL A 123 2.06 6.69 -11.24
CA VAL A 123 1.32 5.85 -12.19
C VAL A 123 0.56 6.66 -13.24
N LEU A 124 0.30 7.95 -12.99
CA LEU A 124 -0.49 8.80 -13.89
C LEU A 124 0.04 8.86 -15.34
N PRO A 125 1.36 8.88 -15.62
CA PRO A 125 1.84 8.87 -17.00
C PRO A 125 1.40 7.65 -17.80
N PHE A 126 1.27 6.47 -17.18
CA PHE A 126 0.78 5.26 -17.85
C PHE A 126 -0.70 5.39 -18.21
N PHE A 127 -1.51 5.97 -17.32
CA PHE A 127 -2.93 6.22 -17.57
C PHE A 127 -3.15 7.33 -18.61
N ALA A 128 -2.28 8.35 -18.64
CA ALA A 128 -2.29 9.35 -19.69
C ALA A 128 -2.01 8.71 -21.05
N ALA A 129 -1.05 7.79 -21.13
CA ALA A 129 -0.79 7.03 -22.36
C ALA A 129 -2.02 6.21 -22.79
N TYR A 130 -2.75 5.59 -21.85
CA TYR A 130 -3.95 4.80 -22.17
C TYR A 130 -5.03 5.57 -22.91
N VAL A 131 -5.15 6.88 -22.70
CA VAL A 131 -6.10 7.73 -23.42
C VAL A 131 -5.89 7.68 -24.95
N PHE A 132 -4.65 7.48 -25.39
CA PHE A 132 -4.30 7.44 -26.81
C PHE A 132 -4.43 6.04 -27.44
N PHE A 133 -4.42 4.98 -26.63
CA PHE A 133 -4.31 3.60 -27.14
C PHE A 133 -5.51 2.70 -26.80
N LEU A 134 -6.33 3.06 -25.81
CA LEU A 134 -7.46 2.25 -25.39
C LEU A 134 -8.79 2.83 -25.91
N SER A 135 -9.70 1.93 -26.29
CA SER A 135 -11.11 2.30 -26.51
C SER A 135 -11.72 2.89 -25.22
N PRO A 136 -12.76 3.74 -25.29
CA PRO A 136 -13.38 4.33 -24.10
C PRO A 136 -13.81 3.31 -23.02
N PRO A 137 -14.44 2.15 -23.34
CA PRO A 137 -14.78 1.16 -22.32
C PRO A 137 -13.55 0.56 -21.62
N ALA A 138 -12.47 0.30 -22.36
CA ALA A 138 -11.22 -0.19 -21.79
C ALA A 138 -10.53 0.86 -20.92
N LEU A 139 -10.56 2.14 -21.31
CA LEU A 139 -10.06 3.22 -20.47
C LEU A 139 -10.83 3.31 -19.15
N VAL A 140 -12.16 3.26 -19.19
CA VAL A 140 -13.01 3.22 -17.98
C VAL A 140 -12.63 2.04 -17.09
N GLY A 141 -12.48 0.85 -17.67
CA GLY A 141 -12.02 -0.34 -16.95
C GLY A 141 -10.67 -0.11 -16.25
N ALA A 142 -9.69 0.44 -16.96
CA ALA A 142 -8.36 0.70 -16.40
C ALA A 142 -8.42 1.69 -15.21
N LEU A 143 -9.21 2.76 -15.33
CA LEU A 143 -9.35 3.78 -14.29
C LEU A 143 -9.88 3.24 -12.96
N VAL A 144 -10.63 2.12 -12.97
CA VAL A 144 -11.05 1.45 -11.73
C VAL A 144 -9.84 1.08 -10.86
N ALA A 145 -8.77 0.54 -11.45
CA ALA A 145 -7.57 0.18 -10.72
C ALA A 145 -6.83 1.40 -10.16
N LEU A 146 -6.83 2.52 -10.89
CA LEU A 146 -6.25 3.79 -10.44
C LEU A 146 -6.95 4.33 -9.19
N VAL A 147 -8.25 4.07 -9.03
CA VAL A 147 -9.02 4.44 -7.83
C VAL A 147 -8.80 3.44 -6.70
N ILE A 148 -8.83 2.14 -6.99
CA ILE A 148 -8.63 1.09 -5.98
C ILE A 148 -7.25 1.20 -5.31
N TYR A 149 -6.22 1.56 -6.07
CA TYR A 149 -4.85 1.66 -5.58
C TYR A 149 -4.65 2.59 -4.36
N PRO A 150 -5.01 3.89 -4.40
CA PRO A 150 -4.94 4.74 -3.22
C PRO A 150 -5.95 4.33 -2.13
N LEU A 151 -7.11 3.76 -2.50
CA LEU A 151 -8.10 3.29 -1.52
C LEU A 151 -7.60 2.10 -0.70
N SER A 152 -6.79 1.21 -1.26
CA SER A 152 -6.21 0.10 -0.50
C SER A 152 -5.28 0.62 0.60
N SER A 153 -4.42 1.61 0.30
CA SER A 153 -3.57 2.26 1.31
C SER A 153 -4.34 3.14 2.29
N LEU A 154 -5.39 3.84 1.85
CA LEU A 154 -6.16 4.75 2.70
C LEU A 154 -7.10 3.99 3.65
N VAL A 155 -7.76 2.95 3.15
CA VAL A 155 -8.88 2.31 3.85
C VAL A 155 -8.52 0.90 4.30
N LEU A 156 -7.96 0.06 3.44
CA LEU A 156 -7.70 -1.35 3.77
C LEU A 156 -6.48 -1.51 4.69
N HIS A 157 -5.37 -0.82 4.40
CA HIS A 157 -4.10 -0.96 5.11
C HIS A 157 -4.21 -0.76 6.63
N PRO A 158 -4.96 0.22 7.17
CA PRO A 158 -5.22 0.31 8.61
C PRO A 158 -5.80 -0.97 9.24
N TYR A 159 -6.73 -1.66 8.57
CA TYR A 159 -7.32 -2.90 9.09
C TYR A 159 -6.34 -4.07 9.03
N LEU A 160 -5.34 -4.04 8.14
CA LEU A 160 -4.31 -5.07 8.06
C LEU A 160 -3.35 -5.04 9.26
N HIS A 161 -3.35 -3.93 10.03
CA HIS A 161 -2.60 -3.73 11.27
C HIS A 161 -3.43 -3.98 12.53
N MET A 162 -4.61 -4.60 12.42
CA MET A 162 -5.47 -4.89 13.55
C MET A 162 -5.62 -6.41 13.74
N PRO A 163 -5.80 -6.89 14.98
CA PRO A 163 -6.35 -8.22 15.19
C PRO A 163 -7.73 -8.31 14.50
N ARG A 164 -8.04 -9.47 13.91
CA ARG A 164 -9.25 -9.70 13.12
C ARG A 164 -10.52 -9.36 13.90
N ALA A 165 -10.60 -9.73 15.17
CA ALA A 165 -11.77 -9.43 16.01
C ALA A 165 -12.01 -7.91 16.11
N GLU A 166 -10.95 -7.14 16.34
CA GLU A 166 -11.02 -5.67 16.36
C GLU A 166 -11.38 -5.11 14.98
N ALA A 167 -10.70 -5.58 13.93
CA ALA A 167 -10.95 -5.14 12.55
C ALA A 167 -12.42 -5.32 12.16
N MET A 168 -13.00 -6.50 12.47
CA MET A 168 -14.39 -6.81 12.19
C MET A 168 -15.36 -5.98 13.05
N ALA A 169 -15.02 -5.69 14.32
CA ALA A 169 -15.87 -4.86 15.18
C ALA A 169 -15.92 -3.39 14.72
N ARG A 170 -14.82 -2.86 14.18
CA ARG A 170 -14.71 -1.46 13.74
C ARG A 170 -15.19 -1.23 12.30
N ALA A 171 -15.16 -2.27 11.47
CA ALA A 171 -15.50 -2.17 10.06
C ALA A 171 -17.00 -1.94 9.81
N SER A 172 -17.31 -1.09 8.83
CA SER A 172 -18.67 -0.97 8.26
C SER A 172 -19.12 -2.30 7.63
N ALA A 173 -20.41 -2.50 7.38
CA ALA A 173 -20.90 -3.74 6.78
C ALA A 173 -20.24 -4.10 5.43
N PRO A 174 -20.05 -3.16 4.47
CA PRO A 174 -19.32 -3.46 3.24
C PRO A 174 -17.86 -3.82 3.48
N MET A 175 -17.20 -3.14 4.43
CA MET A 175 -15.81 -3.44 4.78
C MET A 175 -15.69 -4.82 5.46
N ARG A 176 -16.60 -5.19 6.36
CA ARG A 176 -16.62 -6.53 6.97
C ARG A 176 -16.72 -7.63 5.92
N TRP A 177 -17.60 -7.44 4.93
CA TRP A 177 -17.70 -8.36 3.80
C TRP A 177 -16.35 -8.46 3.04
N LEU A 178 -15.73 -7.32 2.73
CA LEU A 178 -14.43 -7.28 2.05
C LEU A 178 -13.32 -7.96 2.88
N LEU A 179 -13.24 -7.67 4.17
CA LEU A 179 -12.28 -8.27 5.12
C LEU A 179 -12.46 -9.78 5.27
N ASP A 180 -13.65 -10.30 4.98
CA ASP A 180 -13.91 -11.74 5.05
C ASP A 180 -13.47 -12.51 3.81
N THR A 181 -13.21 -11.80 2.69
CA THR A 181 -12.78 -12.44 1.44
C THR A 181 -11.44 -13.15 1.57
N ARG A 182 -11.28 -14.24 0.79
CA ARG A 182 -9.99 -14.95 0.67
C ARG A 182 -8.87 -14.04 0.18
N TYR A 183 -9.19 -13.06 -0.66
CA TYR A 183 -8.24 -12.08 -1.17
C TYR A 183 -7.66 -11.23 -0.04
N VAL A 184 -8.50 -10.62 0.81
CA VAL A 184 -7.98 -9.80 1.91
C VAL A 184 -7.23 -10.63 2.94
N ARG A 185 -7.67 -11.86 3.21
CA ARG A 185 -6.90 -12.81 4.04
C ARG A 185 -5.51 -13.07 3.47
N PHE A 186 -5.42 -13.28 2.15
CA PHE A 186 -4.13 -13.38 1.47
C PHE A 186 -3.29 -12.10 1.62
N ILE A 187 -3.87 -10.92 1.35
CA ILE A 187 -3.18 -9.63 1.47
C ILE A 187 -2.72 -9.37 2.91
N SER A 188 -3.49 -9.75 3.93
CA SER A 188 -3.10 -9.60 5.34
C SER A 188 -1.85 -10.42 5.66
N ARG A 189 -1.81 -11.70 5.26
CA ARG A 189 -0.62 -12.56 5.40
C ARG A 189 0.57 -12.00 4.61
N HIS A 190 0.30 -11.54 3.39
CA HIS A 190 1.30 -10.96 2.51
C HIS A 190 1.95 -9.72 3.15
N HIS A 191 1.12 -8.82 3.68
CA HIS A 191 1.53 -7.59 4.37
C HIS A 191 2.24 -7.86 5.70
N TYR A 192 1.81 -8.86 6.47
CA TYR A 192 2.58 -9.31 7.65
C TYR A 192 4.01 -9.69 7.27
N LEU A 193 4.18 -10.50 6.22
CA LEU A 193 5.50 -10.93 5.79
C LEU A 193 6.35 -9.75 5.32
N HIS A 194 5.74 -8.70 4.78
CA HIS A 194 6.44 -7.47 4.45
C HIS A 194 7.01 -6.78 5.70
N HIS A 195 6.20 -6.65 6.75
CA HIS A 195 6.65 -6.11 8.04
C HIS A 195 7.75 -6.96 8.68
N ARG A 196 7.60 -8.29 8.61
CA ARG A 196 8.57 -9.24 9.15
C ARG A 196 9.87 -9.27 8.34
N TYR A 197 9.76 -9.17 7.02
CA TYR A 197 10.83 -9.30 6.04
C TYR A 197 10.77 -8.15 5.02
N MET A 198 11.34 -6.99 5.38
CA MET A 198 11.22 -5.70 4.66
C MET A 198 11.67 -5.70 3.17
N HIS A 199 12.23 -6.80 2.68
CA HIS A 199 12.73 -6.94 1.31
C HIS A 199 11.77 -7.70 0.36
N CYS A 200 10.55 -8.01 0.81
CA CYS A 200 9.54 -8.76 0.05
C CYS A 200 8.12 -8.27 0.31
N ASN A 201 7.17 -8.76 -0.50
CA ASN A 201 5.72 -8.63 -0.31
C ASN A 201 5.18 -7.19 -0.21
N TYR A 202 5.69 -6.30 -1.05
CA TYR A 202 5.35 -4.89 -1.08
C TYR A 202 3.89 -4.56 -1.45
N ASN A 203 3.19 -5.44 -2.17
CA ASN A 203 1.88 -5.13 -2.73
C ASN A 203 0.72 -5.25 -1.72
N LEU A 204 -0.20 -4.29 -1.77
CA LEU A 204 -1.60 -4.43 -1.34
C LEU A 204 -2.52 -4.83 -2.52
N LEU A 205 -2.10 -4.54 -3.75
CA LEU A 205 -2.70 -5.07 -4.98
C LEU A 205 -1.80 -6.17 -5.55
N TRP A 206 -2.14 -7.42 -5.25
CA TRP A 206 -1.28 -8.58 -5.54
C TRP A 206 -1.03 -8.76 -7.05
N LEU A 207 0.22 -8.99 -7.45
CA LEU A 207 0.70 -9.66 -8.69
C LEU A 207 2.12 -9.14 -9.03
N GLY A 208 2.37 -7.85 -8.80
CA GLY A 208 3.63 -7.18 -9.08
C GLY A 208 4.82 -7.84 -8.37
N ASP A 209 4.67 -8.22 -7.11
CA ASP A 209 5.70 -8.94 -6.37
C ASP A 209 6.00 -10.32 -6.95
N VAL A 210 5.03 -11.00 -7.55
CA VAL A 210 5.28 -12.29 -8.22
C VAL A 210 6.11 -12.04 -9.47
N LEU A 211 5.67 -11.10 -10.32
CA LEU A 211 6.33 -10.78 -11.58
C LEU A 211 7.75 -10.20 -11.38
N LEU A 212 7.94 -9.39 -10.33
CA LEU A 212 9.23 -8.79 -9.98
C LEU A 212 10.07 -9.67 -9.03
N ARG A 213 9.64 -10.90 -8.75
CA ARG A 213 10.31 -11.89 -7.88
C ARG A 213 10.62 -11.34 -6.47
N ARG A 214 9.65 -10.63 -5.90
CA ARG A 214 9.62 -10.10 -4.54
C ARG A 214 8.58 -10.77 -3.66
N HIS A 215 7.87 -11.77 -4.17
CA HIS A 215 6.94 -12.56 -3.38
C HIS A 215 7.66 -13.62 -2.53
N ARG A 216 7.30 -13.69 -1.25
CA ARG A 216 7.69 -14.68 -0.26
C ARG A 216 6.44 -15.34 0.30
N ARG A 217 6.47 -16.68 0.40
CA ARG A 217 5.44 -17.47 1.09
C ARG A 217 5.72 -17.53 2.60
N PRO A 218 4.68 -17.61 3.45
CA PRO A 218 4.88 -17.80 4.87
C PRO A 218 5.43 -19.19 5.17
N SER A 219 6.30 -19.28 6.17
CA SER A 219 6.68 -20.54 6.82
C SER A 219 5.63 -20.96 7.86
N ASP A 220 5.70 -22.19 8.37
CA ASP A 220 4.79 -22.65 9.43
C ASP A 220 4.89 -21.78 10.69
N LYS A 221 6.11 -21.33 11.03
CA LYS A 221 6.35 -20.41 12.13
C LYS A 221 5.69 -19.05 11.90
N ASP A 222 5.74 -18.53 10.68
CA ASP A 222 5.06 -17.27 10.34
C ASP A 222 3.54 -17.42 10.52
N VAL A 223 2.97 -18.56 10.10
CA VAL A 223 1.53 -18.84 10.25
C VAL A 223 1.13 -18.96 11.72
N GLU A 224 1.94 -19.63 12.53
CA GLU A 224 1.71 -19.74 13.98
C GLU A 224 1.76 -18.36 14.66
N GLU A 225 2.75 -17.55 14.33
CA GLU A 225 2.87 -16.19 14.85
C GLU A 225 1.67 -15.32 14.43
N MET A 226 1.28 -15.33 13.16
CA MET A 226 0.08 -14.61 12.68
C MET A 226 -1.19 -15.03 13.45
N ARG A 227 -1.36 -16.32 13.75
CA ARG A 227 -2.49 -16.84 14.54
C ARG A 227 -2.45 -16.31 15.98
N SER A 228 -1.27 -16.29 16.62
CA SER A 228 -1.12 -15.75 17.98
C SER A 228 -1.41 -14.25 18.08
N LEU A 229 -1.15 -13.51 16.99
CA LEU A 229 -1.48 -12.08 16.86
C LEU A 229 -2.96 -11.84 16.51
N GLY A 230 -3.74 -12.91 16.32
CA GLY A 230 -5.15 -12.83 15.93
C GLY A 230 -5.36 -12.23 14.55
N MET A 231 -4.40 -12.36 13.63
CA MET A 231 -4.47 -11.75 12.31
C MET A 231 -5.59 -12.31 11.43
N ILE A 232 -5.88 -11.60 10.35
CA ILE A 232 -6.82 -12.02 9.31
C ILE A 232 -6.15 -13.10 8.44
N CYS A 233 -6.08 -14.33 8.97
CA CYS A 233 -5.51 -15.48 8.27
C CYS A 233 -6.55 -16.19 7.40
#